data_AF-G0APC7-F1
#
_entry.id   AF-G0APC7-F1
#
_cell.length_a   1.000
_cell.length_b   1.000
_cell.length_c   1.000
_cell.angle_alpha   90.00
_cell.angle_beta   90.00
_cell.angle_gamma   90.00
#
_symmetry.space_group_name_H-M   'P 1'
#
loop_
_entity.id
_entity.type
_entity.pdbx_description
1 polymer ?
#
loop_
_entity_poly.entity_id
_entity_poly.type
_entity_poly.pdbx_seq_one_letter_code
_entity_poly.pdbx_strand_id
1 'polypeptide(L)'
;MKKTIIVFIILAFMLNCKNKSNDTEPANDVDEKSQSSSNLVDEDRIEFSKATPLEKSISRLNLNNTEKETLTFLTNLLKEKLVDPNIGLHFKNTGGDENKIEESIQKFLSDLKEDEIKELLAKIKENKDMKEKDSEELNTYKSILASGFDGIFNQADSKTILNTLKDTI
;
A
#
# COMPACT_ATOMS: atom_id res chain seq x y z
N MET A 1 3.97 3.32 -38.42
CA MET A 1 4.62 3.37 -37.08
C MET A 1 4.18 2.13 -36.32
N LYS A 2 5.13 1.34 -35.80
CA LYS A 2 4.90 0.02 -35.19
C LYS A 2 4.16 0.18 -33.85
N LYS A 3 3.07 -0.56 -33.65
CA LYS A 3 2.35 -0.64 -32.37
C LYS A 3 3.05 -1.67 -31.49
N THR A 4 3.62 -1.24 -30.36
CA THR A 4 4.22 -2.13 -29.38
C THR A 4 3.16 -2.48 -28.34
N ILE A 5 2.81 -3.76 -28.23
CA ILE A 5 1.90 -4.30 -27.22
C ILE A 5 2.76 -4.78 -26.05
N ILE A 6 2.48 -4.30 -24.84
CA ILE A 6 3.14 -4.75 -23.60
C ILE A 6 2.18 -5.71 -22.90
N VAL A 7 2.60 -6.96 -22.74
CA VAL A 7 1.86 -8.03 -22.04
C VAL A 7 2.39 -8.11 -20.62
N PHE A 8 1.53 -7.91 -19.62
CA PHE A 8 1.84 -8.14 -18.21
C PHE A 8 1.63 -9.63 -17.88
N ILE A 9 2.71 -10.32 -17.49
CA ILE A 9 2.66 -11.70 -16.99
C ILE A 9 2.45 -11.63 -15.48
N ILE A 10 1.27 -12.05 -15.01
CA ILE A 10 0.99 -12.24 -13.58
C ILE A 10 1.71 -13.52 -13.15
N LEU A 11 2.73 -13.38 -12.31
CA LEU A 11 3.50 -14.51 -11.77
C LEU A 11 2.82 -14.98 -10.47
N ALA A 12 2.11 -16.12 -10.53
CA ALA A 12 1.55 -16.77 -9.36
C ALA A 12 2.62 -17.60 -8.64
N PHE A 13 3.09 -17.15 -7.48
CA PHE A 13 3.92 -17.97 -6.59
C PHE A 13 3.03 -18.94 -5.80
N MET A 14 2.93 -20.18 -6.29
CA MET A 14 2.47 -21.32 -5.48
C MET A 14 3.60 -21.70 -4.52
N LEU A 15 3.53 -21.26 -3.26
CA LEU A 15 4.40 -21.73 -2.20
C LEU A 15 4.07 -23.20 -1.91
N ASN A 16 5.01 -24.07 -2.25
CA ASN A 16 4.97 -25.51 -2.04
C ASN A 16 5.32 -25.79 -0.56
N CYS A 17 4.33 -26.18 0.25
CA CYS A 17 4.57 -26.72 1.58
C CYS A 17 5.26 -28.09 1.45
N LYS A 18 6.55 -28.18 1.80
CA LYS A 18 7.24 -29.46 1.96
C LYS A 18 7.61 -29.66 3.43
N ASN A 19 6.83 -30.51 4.11
CA ASN A 19 7.11 -30.99 5.46
C ASN A 19 8.49 -31.67 5.50
N LYS A 20 9.36 -31.24 6.42
CA LYS A 20 10.60 -31.97 6.76
C LYS A 20 10.24 -33.12 7.71
N SER A 21 10.49 -34.35 7.27
CA SER A 21 10.53 -35.53 8.13
C SER A 21 11.93 -35.64 8.77
N ASN A 22 11.98 -35.88 10.07
CA ASN A 22 13.17 -36.28 10.80
C ASN A 22 13.53 -37.72 10.45
N ASP A 23 14.82 -38.05 10.29
CA ASP A 23 15.39 -39.34 10.67
C ASP A 23 16.94 -39.30 10.70
N THR A 24 17.47 -39.52 11.91
CA THR A 24 18.62 -40.35 12.33
C THR A 24 20.09 -40.03 11.93
N GLU A 25 20.89 -39.74 12.97
CA GLU A 25 22.37 -39.76 13.16
C GLU A 25 23.00 -41.18 13.02
N PRO A 26 24.30 -41.47 13.34
CA PRO A 26 25.52 -40.67 13.52
C PRO A 26 26.80 -41.30 12.88
N ALA A 27 27.96 -40.61 12.94
CA ALA A 27 29.29 -41.24 13.10
C ALA A 27 30.35 -40.25 13.63
N ASN A 28 31.01 -40.65 14.72
CA ASN A 28 32.10 -39.97 15.45
C ASN A 28 33.43 -39.96 14.65
N ASP A 29 34.33 -39.00 14.87
CA ASP A 29 35.44 -39.15 15.86
C ASP A 29 36.49 -37.99 15.86
N VAL A 30 36.93 -37.65 17.08
CA VAL A 30 38.20 -37.04 17.54
C VAL A 30 38.61 -35.59 17.19
N ASP A 31 38.20 -34.67 18.08
CA ASP A 31 38.98 -33.76 18.97
C ASP A 31 40.43 -33.33 18.62
N GLU A 32 40.62 -32.02 18.39
CA GLU A 32 41.81 -31.28 18.87
C GLU A 32 41.49 -29.80 19.17
N LYS A 33 41.22 -29.52 20.44
CA LYS A 33 41.57 -28.34 21.25
C LYS A 33 41.95 -26.99 20.60
N SER A 34 41.12 -26.00 20.98
CA SER A 34 41.49 -24.77 21.72
C SER A 34 41.72 -23.45 20.95
N GLN A 35 40.65 -22.64 20.99
CA GLN A 35 40.58 -21.19 21.32
C GLN A 35 41.64 -20.24 20.74
N SER A 36 41.20 -19.26 19.93
CA SER A 36 40.83 -17.93 20.46
C SER A 36 40.44 -16.96 19.35
N SER A 37 39.40 -16.17 19.65
CA SER A 37 38.93 -14.93 19.01
C SER A 37 38.48 -15.00 17.55
N SER A 38 37.20 -15.32 17.36
CA SER A 38 36.41 -14.65 16.32
C SER A 38 35.32 -13.86 17.04
N ASN A 39 35.31 -12.54 16.85
CA ASN A 39 34.23 -11.65 17.27
C ASN A 39 32.95 -12.07 16.54
N LEU A 40 32.17 -12.96 17.17
CA LEU A 40 30.76 -13.12 16.83
C LEU A 40 30.02 -11.93 17.45
N VAL A 41 30.03 -10.82 16.72
CA VAL A 41 28.89 -9.92 16.76
C VAL A 41 27.76 -10.75 16.15
N ASP A 42 26.79 -11.17 16.97
CA ASP A 42 25.54 -11.77 16.51
C ASP A 42 24.89 -10.80 15.50
N GLU A 43 25.17 -10.99 14.20
CA GLU A 43 24.47 -10.34 13.10
C GLU A 43 23.04 -10.88 12.94
N ASP A 44 22.63 -11.85 13.77
CA ASP A 44 21.27 -12.40 13.82
C ASP A 44 20.31 -11.60 14.73
N ARG A 45 20.62 -10.33 15.01
CA ARG A 45 19.64 -9.43 15.63
C ARG A 45 18.62 -8.94 14.60
N ILE A 46 17.60 -9.77 14.43
CA ILE A 46 16.21 -9.46 14.05
C ILE A 46 16.12 -8.44 12.91
N GLU A 47 15.97 -8.95 11.70
CA GLU A 47 15.39 -8.20 10.59
C GLU A 47 13.97 -7.77 10.98
N PHE A 48 13.86 -6.61 11.64
CA PHE A 48 12.59 -5.91 11.76
C PHE A 48 12.15 -5.62 10.32
N SER A 49 11.20 -6.41 9.82
CA SER A 49 10.57 -6.14 8.53
C SER A 49 10.26 -4.65 8.46
N LYS A 50 10.92 -3.95 7.52
CA LYS A 50 10.83 -2.50 7.36
C LYS A 50 9.47 -2.16 6.76
N ALA A 51 8.40 -2.41 7.52
CA ALA A 51 7.08 -1.96 7.15
C ALA A 51 7.12 -0.43 6.98
N THR A 52 6.61 0.07 5.86
CA THR A 52 6.55 1.51 5.59
C THR A 52 5.74 2.23 6.67
N PRO A 53 5.95 3.53 6.90
CA PRO A 53 5.11 4.30 7.82
C PRO A 53 3.60 4.15 7.55
N LEU A 54 3.22 4.06 6.27
CA LEU A 54 1.85 3.79 5.84
C LEU A 54 1.40 2.39 6.24
N GLU A 55 2.18 1.34 5.96
CA GLU A 55 1.86 -0.04 6.36
C GLU A 55 1.71 -0.20 7.87
N LYS A 56 2.54 0.49 8.66
CA LYS A 56 2.42 0.53 10.12
C LYS A 56 1.16 1.24 10.61
N SER A 57 0.67 2.22 9.86
CA SER A 57 -0.57 2.93 10.18
C SER A 57 -1.78 2.08 9.81
N ILE A 58 -1.73 1.41 8.65
CA ILE A 58 -2.73 0.44 8.21
C ILE A 58 -2.82 -0.74 9.16
N SER A 59 -1.71 -1.25 9.70
CA SER A 59 -1.72 -2.39 10.61
C SER A 59 -2.34 -2.11 11.98
N ARG A 60 -2.42 -0.83 12.38
CA ARG A 60 -3.14 -0.39 13.58
C ARG A 60 -4.65 -0.31 13.35
N LEU A 61 -5.07 -0.17 12.11
CA LEU A 61 -6.47 -0.25 11.72
C LEU A 61 -6.86 -1.73 11.59
N ASN A 62 -7.98 -2.13 12.18
CA ASN A 62 -8.46 -3.51 12.05
C ASN A 62 -9.18 -3.73 10.71
N LEU A 63 -8.45 -3.50 9.60
CA LEU A 63 -8.97 -3.64 8.24
C LEU A 63 -8.95 -5.09 7.77
N ASN A 64 -10.06 -5.53 7.17
CA ASN A 64 -10.15 -6.81 6.48
C ASN A 64 -9.47 -6.77 5.10
N ASN A 65 -9.40 -7.90 4.41
CA ASN A 65 -8.72 -7.99 3.11
C ASN A 65 -9.35 -7.08 2.05
N THR A 66 -10.67 -7.00 2.00
CA THR A 66 -11.41 -6.16 1.06
C THR A 66 -11.15 -4.67 1.28
N GLU A 67 -11.10 -4.24 2.54
CA GLU A 67 -10.76 -2.86 2.91
C GLU A 67 -9.30 -2.52 2.52
N LYS A 68 -8.35 -3.46 2.73
CA LYS A 68 -6.95 -3.30 2.33
C LYS A 68 -6.77 -3.24 0.81
N GLU A 69 -7.48 -4.06 0.06
CA GLU A 69 -7.51 -4.00 -1.41
C GLU A 69 -8.04 -2.66 -1.90
N THR A 70 -9.10 -2.14 -1.26
CA THR A 70 -9.69 -0.85 -1.61
C THR A 70 -8.77 0.32 -1.28
N LEU A 71 -8.06 0.26 -0.14
CA LEU A 71 -7.06 1.26 0.22
C LEU A 71 -5.84 1.21 -0.72
N THR A 72 -5.43 0.01 -1.15
CA THR A 72 -4.41 -0.17 -2.19
C THR A 72 -4.86 0.46 -3.51
N PHE A 73 -6.13 0.23 -3.91
CA PHE A 73 -6.71 0.88 -5.08
C PHE A 73 -6.68 2.41 -4.98
N LEU A 74 -7.09 2.98 -3.84
CA LEU A 74 -7.03 4.41 -3.57
C LEU A 74 -5.59 4.95 -3.63
N THR A 75 -4.64 4.26 -3.03
CA THR A 75 -3.24 4.68 -3.04
C THR A 75 -2.68 4.70 -4.46
N ASN A 76 -2.94 3.65 -5.24
CA ASN A 76 -2.45 3.54 -6.60
C ASN A 76 -3.11 4.55 -7.55
N LEU A 77 -4.42 4.79 -7.41
CA LEU A 77 -5.09 5.79 -8.26
C LEU A 77 -4.60 7.20 -7.96
N LEU A 78 -4.24 7.52 -6.70
CA LEU A 78 -3.70 8.83 -6.36
C LEU A 78 -2.33 9.04 -7.01
N LYS A 79 -1.45 8.04 -6.96
CA LYS A 79 -0.17 8.05 -7.67
C LYS A 79 -0.35 8.16 -9.18
N GLU A 80 -1.36 7.50 -9.74
CA GLU A 80 -1.68 7.53 -11.17
C GLU A 80 -2.20 8.90 -11.63
N LYS A 81 -3.08 9.54 -10.86
CA LYS A 81 -3.87 10.71 -11.30
C LYS A 81 -3.34 12.05 -10.83
N LEU A 82 -2.75 12.15 -9.64
CA LEU A 82 -2.28 13.43 -9.11
C LEU A 82 -1.08 14.01 -9.88
N VAL A 83 -0.37 13.21 -10.67
CA VAL A 83 0.71 13.70 -11.54
C VAL A 83 0.18 14.60 -12.68
N ASP A 84 -1.11 14.51 -13.02
CA ASP A 84 -1.75 15.44 -13.95
C ASP A 84 -2.01 16.78 -13.23
N PRO A 85 -1.45 17.91 -13.70
CA PRO A 85 -1.64 19.21 -13.07
C PRO A 85 -3.09 19.72 -13.06
N ASN A 86 -3.98 19.16 -13.89
CA ASN A 86 -5.41 19.51 -13.88
C ASN A 86 -6.19 18.75 -12.80
N ILE A 87 -5.60 17.68 -12.24
CA ILE A 87 -6.20 16.87 -11.17
C ILE A 87 -5.48 17.18 -9.85
N GLY A 88 -4.16 17.02 -9.81
CA GLY A 88 -3.31 17.24 -8.64
C GLY A 88 -2.68 18.62 -8.61
N LEU A 89 -3.50 19.67 -8.70
CA LEU A 89 -3.01 21.05 -8.71
C LEU A 89 -2.21 21.36 -7.44
N HIS A 90 -2.74 21.00 -6.28
CA HIS A 90 -2.14 21.25 -4.99
C HIS A 90 -0.97 20.30 -4.73
N PHE A 91 -1.09 19.02 -5.09
CA PHE A 91 0.00 18.05 -5.05
C PHE A 91 1.23 18.53 -5.84
N LYS A 92 1.03 19.06 -7.05
CA LYS A 92 2.13 19.62 -7.85
C LYS A 92 2.82 20.78 -7.12
N ASN A 93 2.07 21.61 -6.39
CA ASN A 93 2.62 22.72 -5.62
C ASN A 93 3.44 22.26 -4.39
N THR A 94 3.31 21.00 -3.95
CA THR A 94 4.18 20.41 -2.92
C THR A 94 5.48 19.82 -3.47
N GLY A 95 5.73 19.95 -4.78
CA GLY A 95 6.90 19.40 -5.48
C GLY A 95 6.64 18.08 -6.23
N GLY A 96 5.42 17.51 -6.14
CA GLY A 96 5.04 16.34 -6.92
C GLY A 96 5.75 15.03 -6.55
N ASP A 97 6.19 14.87 -5.30
CA ASP A 97 6.86 13.66 -4.81
C ASP A 97 5.83 12.60 -4.39
N GLU A 98 5.91 11.39 -4.94
CA GLU A 98 5.04 10.26 -4.57
C GLU A 98 5.06 9.96 -3.06
N ASN A 99 6.18 10.22 -2.37
CA ASN A 99 6.24 10.06 -0.91
C ASN A 99 5.24 10.97 -0.19
N LYS A 100 4.94 12.16 -0.74
CA LYS A 100 3.95 13.09 -0.19
C LYS A 100 2.54 12.51 -0.25
N ILE A 101 2.25 11.65 -1.23
CA ILE A 101 0.97 10.94 -1.32
C ILE A 101 0.86 9.97 -0.14
N GLU A 102 1.88 9.15 0.11
CA GLU A 102 1.88 8.19 1.22
C GLU A 102 1.82 8.88 2.59
N GLU A 103 2.58 9.96 2.79
CA GLU A 103 2.53 10.79 4.00
C GLU A 103 1.12 11.38 4.21
N SER A 104 0.48 11.87 3.14
CA SER A 104 -0.85 12.48 3.23
C SER A 104 -1.94 11.45 3.48
N ILE A 105 -1.86 10.27 2.87
CA ILE A 105 -2.76 9.14 3.19
C ILE A 105 -2.57 8.73 4.65
N GLN A 106 -1.33 8.60 5.11
CA GLN A 106 -1.05 8.26 6.50
C GLN A 106 -1.68 9.27 7.47
N LYS A 107 -1.51 10.57 7.21
CA LYS A 107 -2.12 11.64 8.01
C LYS A 107 -3.64 11.54 7.97
N PHE A 108 -4.22 11.43 6.77
CA PHE A 108 -5.66 11.29 6.56
C PHE A 108 -6.26 10.15 7.39
N LEU A 109 -5.64 8.97 7.36
CA LEU A 109 -6.09 7.82 8.13
C LEU A 109 -5.88 7.99 9.63
N SER A 110 -4.84 8.71 10.06
CA SER A 110 -4.56 8.92 11.49
C SER A 110 -5.52 9.92 12.14
N ASP A 111 -6.04 10.88 11.38
CA ASP A 111 -6.96 11.91 11.85
C ASP A 111 -8.43 11.45 11.91
N LEU A 112 -8.75 10.30 11.32
CA LEU A 112 -10.11 9.77 11.21
C LEU A 112 -10.34 8.58 12.14
N LYS A 113 -11.61 8.35 12.49
CA LYS A 113 -11.99 7.14 13.22
C LYS A 113 -12.03 5.92 12.31
N GLU A 114 -11.79 4.74 12.88
CA GLU A 114 -11.78 3.48 12.12
C GLU A 114 -13.10 3.23 11.38
N ASP A 115 -14.25 3.53 12.00
CA ASP A 115 -15.58 3.38 11.39
C ASP A 115 -15.77 4.31 10.18
N GLU A 116 -15.25 5.53 10.26
CA GLU A 116 -15.29 6.49 9.15
C GLU A 116 -14.43 6.05 7.96
N ILE A 117 -13.25 5.49 8.25
CA ILE A 117 -12.36 4.92 7.24
C ILE A 117 -13.03 3.73 6.57
N LYS A 118 -13.62 2.81 7.35
CA LYS A 118 -14.33 1.64 6.82
C LYS A 118 -15.53 2.02 5.96
N GLU A 119 -16.32 3.01 6.39
CA GLU A 119 -17.44 3.52 5.61
C GLU A 119 -16.98 4.11 4.27
N LEU A 120 -15.90 4.90 4.27
CA LEU A 120 -15.32 5.46 3.04
C LEU A 120 -14.85 4.33 2.10
N LEU A 121 -14.10 3.35 2.61
CA LEU A 121 -13.60 2.25 1.80
C LEU A 121 -14.74 1.41 1.23
N ALA A 122 -15.81 1.15 1.99
CA ALA A 122 -16.99 0.46 1.50
C ALA A 122 -17.65 1.20 0.32
N LYS A 123 -17.85 2.51 0.46
CA LYS A 123 -18.38 3.38 -0.60
C LYS A 123 -17.48 3.39 -1.84
N ILE A 124 -16.16 3.51 -1.65
CA ILE A 124 -15.21 3.50 -2.77
C ILE A 124 -15.30 2.19 -3.54
N LYS A 125 -15.36 1.07 -2.81
CA LYS A 125 -15.48 -0.27 -3.38
C LYS A 125 -16.76 -0.44 -4.18
N GLU A 126 -17.91 -0.10 -3.60
CA GLU A 126 -19.21 -0.23 -4.28
C GLU A 126 -19.20 0.51 -5.63
N ASN A 127 -18.71 1.74 -5.63
CA ASN A 127 -18.63 2.54 -6.86
C ASN A 127 -17.59 2.03 -7.86
N LYS A 128 -16.43 1.56 -7.38
CA LYS A 128 -15.43 0.92 -8.24
C LYS A 128 -16.03 -0.30 -8.93
N ASP A 129 -16.70 -1.18 -8.19
CA ASP A 129 -17.25 -2.44 -8.71
C ASP A 129 -18.43 -2.20 -9.66
N MET A 130 -19.20 -1.12 -9.47
CA MET A 130 -20.21 -0.69 -10.43
C MET A 130 -19.58 -0.22 -11.75
N LYS A 131 -18.49 0.56 -11.66
CA LYS A 131 -17.87 1.26 -12.81
C LYS A 131 -16.80 0.44 -13.52
N GLU A 132 -16.26 -0.62 -12.93
CA GLU A 132 -15.17 -1.42 -13.54
C GLU A 132 -15.56 -2.14 -14.84
N LYS A 133 -16.86 -2.21 -15.15
CA LYS A 133 -17.38 -2.75 -16.41
C LYS A 133 -17.12 -1.81 -17.60
N ASP A 134 -16.92 -0.52 -17.35
CA ASP A 134 -16.58 0.50 -18.33
C ASP A 134 -15.29 1.21 -17.92
N SER A 135 -14.25 1.04 -18.73
CA SER A 135 -12.94 1.60 -18.42
C SER A 135 -12.93 3.13 -18.39
N GLU A 136 -13.79 3.80 -19.17
CA GLU A 136 -13.87 5.26 -19.23
C GLU A 136 -14.60 5.80 -18.00
N GLU A 137 -15.68 5.13 -17.56
CA GLU A 137 -16.37 5.49 -16.30
C GLU A 137 -15.45 5.28 -15.09
N LEU A 138 -14.74 4.14 -15.02
CA LEU A 138 -13.79 3.89 -13.96
C LEU A 138 -12.65 4.92 -13.95
N ASN A 139 -12.15 5.29 -15.14
CA ASN A 139 -11.11 6.30 -15.28
C ASN A 139 -11.59 7.68 -14.80
N THR A 140 -12.80 8.05 -15.16
CA THR A 140 -13.44 9.29 -14.69
C THR A 140 -13.57 9.29 -13.18
N TYR A 141 -14.07 8.19 -12.60
CA TYR A 141 -14.20 8.04 -11.16
C TYR A 141 -12.86 8.16 -10.41
N LYS A 142 -11.80 7.54 -10.92
CA LYS A 142 -10.43 7.72 -10.37
C LYS A 142 -10.01 9.19 -10.38
N SER A 143 -10.28 9.92 -11.47
CA SER A 143 -9.93 11.33 -11.58
C SER A 143 -10.70 12.19 -10.58
N ILE A 144 -11.99 11.91 -10.35
CA ILE A 144 -12.78 12.68 -9.37
C ILE A 144 -12.30 12.37 -7.93
N LEU A 145 -12.04 11.11 -7.59
CA LEU A 145 -11.45 10.75 -6.29
C LEU A 145 -10.11 11.45 -6.05
N ALA A 146 -9.23 11.46 -7.06
CA ALA A 146 -7.94 12.11 -6.94
C ALA A 146 -8.06 13.63 -6.79
N SER A 147 -8.93 14.26 -7.57
CA SER A 147 -9.20 15.70 -7.44
C SER A 147 -9.81 16.06 -6.08
N GLY A 148 -10.73 15.23 -5.57
CA GLY A 148 -11.29 15.42 -4.23
C GLY A 148 -10.27 15.26 -3.11
N PHE A 149 -9.31 14.33 -3.26
CA PHE A 149 -8.22 14.14 -2.30
C PHE A 149 -7.16 15.24 -2.38
N ASP A 150 -6.93 15.84 -3.56
CA ASP A 150 -5.88 16.85 -3.78
C ASP A 150 -5.97 18.04 -2.81
N GLY A 151 -7.18 18.36 -2.30
CA GLY A 151 -7.37 19.39 -1.29
C GLY A 151 -6.52 19.21 -0.03
N ILE A 152 -6.11 17.97 0.31
CA ILE A 152 -5.27 17.69 1.49
C ILE A 152 -3.91 18.40 1.41
N PHE A 153 -3.40 18.62 0.21
CA PHE A 153 -2.15 19.33 -0.04
C PHE A 153 -2.29 20.85 0.08
N ASN A 154 -3.53 21.36 0.15
CA ASN A 154 -3.85 22.77 0.35
C ASN A 154 -4.39 23.06 1.75
N GLN A 155 -3.84 22.37 2.76
CA GLN A 155 -4.19 22.58 4.18
C GLN A 155 -5.65 22.27 4.55
N ALA A 156 -6.42 21.61 3.68
CA ALA A 156 -7.71 21.07 4.09
C ALA A 156 -7.53 19.97 5.16
N ASP A 157 -8.40 19.96 6.15
CA ASP A 157 -8.38 18.92 7.18
C ASP A 157 -8.96 17.60 6.67
N SER A 158 -8.57 16.49 7.32
CA SER A 158 -8.94 15.13 6.92
C SER A 158 -10.45 14.89 6.93
N LYS A 159 -11.22 15.60 7.77
CA LYS A 159 -12.67 15.45 7.82
C LYS A 159 -13.35 16.13 6.63
N THR A 160 -12.86 17.30 6.24
CA THR A 160 -13.28 17.98 5.00
C THR A 160 -13.02 17.10 3.79
N ILE A 161 -11.81 16.53 3.67
CA ILE A 161 -11.48 15.62 2.57
C ILE A 161 -12.36 14.37 2.57
N LEU A 162 -12.63 13.77 3.73
CA LEU A 162 -13.54 12.63 3.85
C LEU A 162 -14.92 12.94 3.29
N ASN A 163 -15.49 14.12 3.62
CA ASN A 163 -16.81 14.51 3.14
C ASN A 163 -16.80 14.73 1.62
N THR A 164 -15.79 15.43 1.09
CA THR A 164 -15.62 15.60 -0.36
C THR A 164 -15.58 14.26 -1.09
N LEU A 165 -14.82 13.29 -0.56
CA LEU A 165 -14.76 11.96 -1.15
C LEU A 165 -16.09 11.23 -1.05
N LYS A 166 -16.82 11.34 0.07
CA LYS A 166 -18.14 10.71 0.22
C LYS A 166 -19.18 11.29 -0.72
N ASP A 167 -19.14 12.60 -0.98
CA ASP A 167 -20.09 13.30 -1.87
C ASP A 167 -19.79 13.06 -3.36
N THR A 168 -18.55 12.69 -3.65
CA THR A 168 -18.06 12.33 -5.00
C THR A 168 -18.54 10.94 -5.45
N ILE A 169 -18.92 10.08 -4.50
CA ILE A 169 -19.16 8.65 -4.67
C ILE A 169 -20.66 8.35 -4.80
#